data_AF-A0A7V7KAI7-F1
#
_entry.id   AF-A0A7V7KAI7-F1
#
_cell.length_a   1.000
_cell.length_b   1.000
_cell.length_c   1.000
_cell.angle_alpha   90.00
_cell.angle_beta   90.00
_cell.angle_gamma   90.00
#
_symmetry.space_group_name_H-M   'P 1'
#
loop_
_entity.id
_entity.type
_entity.pdbx_description
1 polymer ?
#
loop_
_entity_poly.entity_id
_entity_poly.type
_entity_poly.pdbx_seq_one_letter_code
_entity_poly.pdbx_strand_id
1 'polypeptide(L)'
;MHEQIKQVPRSRPANDSGIVVCWSCKGPVESGVLFCPVCEAVQPPGQLDHFFRLGLEVSFDVDQKMLDRRYFDLQRHLHPDRFATKTPRERALSQSQATSLNQAYEVLKDDLGRADYLIHLQGAEVPEGCNLINDQKLLMESLELREALAKAKTAVEVDALAGRAAGDIETCVEQLSSLFAADDLEGACRLATRLKYFRKLAEETRQARARLVDG
;
A
#
# COMPACT_ATOMS: atom_id res chain seq x y z
N MET A 1 -33.61 26.11 -4.96
CA MET A 1 -32.50 26.52 -4.09
C MET A 1 -31.55 25.33 -4.03
N HIS A 2 -30.63 25.23 -5.00
CA HIS A 2 -29.64 24.14 -5.02
C HIS A 2 -28.42 24.64 -4.27
N GLU A 3 -28.25 24.16 -3.05
CA GLU A 3 -27.15 24.52 -2.18
C GLU A 3 -25.88 23.82 -2.71
N GLN A 4 -24.99 24.62 -3.29
CA GLN A 4 -23.69 24.19 -3.75
C GLN A 4 -22.89 23.70 -2.53
N ILE A 5 -22.70 22.39 -2.43
CA ILE A 5 -21.74 21.79 -1.51
C ILE A 5 -20.36 22.26 -1.97
N LYS A 6 -19.84 23.31 -1.30
CA LYS A 6 -18.45 23.73 -1.45
C LYS A 6 -17.58 22.58 -0.98
N GLN A 7 -16.86 21.95 -1.91
CA GLN A 7 -15.80 21.01 -1.61
C GLN A 7 -14.78 21.70 -0.69
N VAL A 8 -14.72 21.25 0.56
CA VAL A 8 -13.66 21.65 1.48
C VAL A 8 -12.41 20.89 1.04
N PRO A 9 -11.28 21.55 0.74
CA PRO A 9 -10.06 20.86 0.36
C PRO A 9 -9.58 20.05 1.58
N ARG A 10 -9.70 18.72 1.50
CA ARG A 10 -9.17 17.81 2.52
C ARG A 10 -7.65 17.97 2.54
N SER A 11 -7.12 18.35 3.70
CA SER A 11 -5.70 18.62 3.88
C SER A 11 -4.90 17.34 3.62
N ARG A 12 -4.06 17.37 2.57
CA ARG A 12 -2.97 16.40 2.41
C ARG A 12 -2.20 16.33 3.73
N PRO A 13 -1.78 15.14 4.19
CA PRO A 13 -0.79 15.10 5.27
C PRO A 13 0.39 15.93 4.82
N ALA A 14 0.89 16.74 5.74
CA ALA A 14 2.05 17.56 5.51
C ALA A 14 3.23 16.62 5.22
N ASN A 15 3.47 16.31 3.94
CA ASN A 15 4.84 16.09 3.52
C ASN A 15 5.57 17.31 4.02
N ASP A 16 6.55 17.11 4.90
CA ASP A 16 7.38 18.17 5.44
C ASP A 16 8.09 18.81 4.25
N SER A 17 7.41 19.75 3.58
CA SER A 17 7.81 20.37 2.33
C SER A 17 8.56 21.62 2.73
N GLY A 18 9.72 21.40 3.35
CA GLY A 18 10.46 22.40 4.08
C GLY A 18 11.96 22.26 3.90
N ILE A 19 12.69 23.29 4.30
CA ILE A 19 14.15 23.26 4.34
C ILE A 19 14.57 22.80 5.74
N VAL A 20 15.31 21.70 5.80
CA VAL A 20 15.92 21.16 7.02
C VAL A 20 17.44 21.39 7.01
N VAL A 21 18.07 21.25 8.18
CA VAL A 21 19.52 21.43 8.33
C VAL A 21 20.22 20.10 8.12
N CYS A 22 21.20 20.07 7.20
CA CYS A 22 22.04 18.90 6.99
C CYS A 22 22.75 18.51 8.28
N TRP A 23 22.65 17.24 8.67
CA TRP A 23 23.31 16.78 9.89
C TRP A 23 24.85 16.85 9.80
N SER A 24 25.41 16.77 8.60
CA SER A 24 26.85 16.76 8.32
C SER A 24 27.38 18.20 8.16
N CYS A 25 27.07 18.87 7.05
CA CYS A 25 27.64 20.19 6.73
C CYS A 25 26.89 21.39 7.33
N LYS A 26 25.75 21.19 7.99
CA LYS A 26 24.88 22.24 8.53
C LYS A 26 24.25 23.18 7.48
N GLY A 27 24.42 22.89 6.19
CA GLY A 27 23.78 23.62 5.10
C GLY A 27 22.28 23.29 4.95
N PRO A 28 21.53 24.10 4.20
CA PRO A 28 20.12 23.87 3.92
C PRO A 28 19.94 22.66 3.01
N VAL A 29 18.93 21.84 3.29
CA VAL A 29 18.57 20.66 2.50
C VAL A 29 17.06 20.60 2.39
N GLU A 30 16.54 20.35 1.20
CA GLU A 30 15.11 20.07 1.01
C GLU A 30 14.74 18.79 1.77
N SER A 31 13.67 18.85 2.54
CA SER A 31 13.16 17.68 3.24
C SER A 31 12.72 16.61 2.24
N GLY A 32 13.05 15.36 2.55
CA GLY A 32 12.75 14.19 1.74
C GLY A 32 13.77 13.85 0.65
N VAL A 33 14.81 14.66 0.44
CA VAL A 33 15.92 14.24 -0.43
C VAL A 33 16.77 13.15 0.23
N LEU A 34 17.29 12.22 -0.56
CA LEU A 34 18.15 11.14 -0.05
C LEU A 34 19.54 11.64 0.38
N PHE A 35 20.08 12.65 -0.31
CA PHE A 35 21.45 13.13 -0.11
C PHE A 35 21.49 14.65 -0.04
N CYS A 36 22.37 15.18 0.80
CA CYS A 36 22.60 16.61 0.86
C CYS A 36 23.23 17.10 -0.46
N PRO A 37 22.69 18.14 -1.12
CA PRO A 37 23.23 18.63 -2.40
C PRO A 37 24.61 19.29 -2.27
N VAL A 38 25.03 19.64 -1.04
CA VAL A 38 26.30 20.35 -0.79
C VAL A 38 27.43 19.39 -0.41
N CYS A 39 27.16 18.42 0.48
CA CYS A 39 28.20 17.52 1.01
C CYS A 39 27.97 16.04 0.72
N GLU A 40 26.92 15.72 -0.04
CA GLU A 40 26.55 14.36 -0.46
C GLU A 40 26.28 13.36 0.67
N ALA A 41 26.25 13.81 1.94
CA ALA A 41 25.89 12.96 3.06
C ALA A 41 24.45 12.46 2.90
N VAL A 42 24.23 11.16 3.09
CA VAL A 42 22.88 10.57 3.14
C VAL A 42 22.07 11.22 4.26
N GLN A 43 20.83 11.63 3.99
CA GLN A 43 19.95 12.28 4.95
C GLN A 43 18.97 11.28 5.58
N PRO A 44 18.47 11.56 6.80
CA PRO A 44 17.43 10.73 7.41
C PRO A 44 16.13 10.72 6.56
N PRO A 45 15.34 9.64 6.61
CA PRO A 45 14.16 9.44 5.75
C PRO A 45 13.00 10.43 5.93
N GLY A 46 12.98 11.20 7.03
CA GLY A 46 11.91 12.14 7.35
C GLY A 46 10.53 11.48 7.53
N GLN A 47 9.52 12.30 7.83
CA GLN A 47 8.11 11.90 7.80
C GLN A 47 7.53 12.28 6.44
N LEU A 48 7.54 11.34 5.50
CA LEU A 48 7.03 11.52 4.13
C LEU A 48 5.99 10.44 3.86
N ASP A 49 4.96 10.80 3.09
CA ASP A 49 4.05 9.83 2.53
C ASP A 49 4.76 8.90 1.52
N HIS A 50 4.19 7.72 1.27
CA HIS A 50 4.80 6.69 0.44
C HIS A 50 4.88 7.09 -1.04
N PHE A 51 3.90 7.85 -1.56
CA PHE A 51 3.90 8.33 -2.94
C PHE A 51 5.02 9.36 -3.13
N PHE A 52 5.11 10.33 -2.22
CA PHE A 52 6.17 11.34 -2.26
C PHE A 52 7.56 10.72 -2.13
N ARG A 53 7.74 9.74 -1.24
CA ARG A 53 9.02 9.01 -1.09
C ARG A 53 9.48 8.33 -2.38
N LEU A 54 8.55 7.85 -3.19
CA LEU A 54 8.82 7.19 -4.47
C LEU A 54 8.75 8.15 -5.67
N GLY A 55 8.46 9.44 -5.43
CA GLY A 55 8.30 10.45 -6.48
C GLY A 55 7.13 10.15 -7.42
N LEU A 56 6.01 9.66 -6.85
CA LEU A 56 4.77 9.32 -7.54
C LEU A 56 3.65 10.27 -7.14
N GLU A 57 2.65 10.41 -8.02
CA GLU A 57 1.41 11.10 -7.68
C GLU A 57 0.54 10.23 -6.78
N VAL A 58 -0.20 10.87 -5.88
CA VAL A 58 -1.14 10.19 -4.97
C VAL A 58 -2.35 9.73 -5.78
N SER A 59 -2.42 8.43 -6.06
CA SER A 59 -3.52 7.80 -6.82
C SER A 59 -3.64 6.32 -6.45
N PHE A 60 -4.84 5.75 -6.58
CA PHE A 60 -5.00 4.30 -6.52
C PHE A 60 -4.48 3.61 -7.78
N ASP A 61 -4.59 4.25 -8.94
CA ASP A 61 -4.14 3.69 -10.21
C ASP A 61 -2.66 4.04 -10.44
N VAL A 62 -1.79 3.29 -9.77
CA VAL A 62 -0.33 3.42 -9.89
C VAL A 62 0.19 2.61 -11.07
N ASP A 63 0.98 3.25 -11.94
CA ASP A 63 1.77 2.53 -12.95
C ASP A 63 2.85 1.68 -12.26
N GLN A 64 2.61 0.37 -12.24
CA GLN A 64 3.49 -0.61 -11.60
C GLN A 64 4.90 -0.62 -12.21
N LYS A 65 5.05 -0.34 -13.51
CA LYS A 65 6.37 -0.26 -14.15
C LYS A 65 7.11 0.99 -13.71
N MET A 66 6.40 2.10 -13.56
CA MET A 66 6.98 3.33 -13.02
C MET A 66 7.37 3.15 -11.56
N LEU A 67 6.52 2.52 -10.74
CA LEU A 67 6.79 2.20 -9.34
C LEU A 67 8.08 1.35 -9.21
N ASP A 68 8.17 0.25 -9.95
CA ASP A 68 9.36 -0.61 -9.98
C ASP A 68 10.61 0.18 -10.36
N ARG A 69 10.54 0.97 -11.43
CA ARG A 69 11.67 1.78 -11.90
C ARG A 69 12.14 2.76 -10.82
N ARG A 70 11.22 3.52 -10.23
CA ARG A 70 11.54 4.49 -9.16
C ARG A 70 12.17 3.81 -7.96
N TYR A 71 11.60 2.70 -7.52
CA TYR A 71 12.13 1.91 -6.41
C TYR A 71 13.56 1.43 -6.68
N PHE A 72 13.81 0.76 -7.81
CA PHE A 72 15.14 0.26 -8.12
C PHE A 72 16.17 1.36 -8.32
N ASP A 73 15.79 2.48 -8.94
CA ASP A 73 16.69 3.63 -9.12
C ASP A 73 17.12 4.19 -7.75
N LEU A 74 16.18 4.41 -6.82
CA LEU A 74 16.47 4.91 -5.47
C LEU A 74 17.28 3.89 -4.64
N GLN A 75 16.91 2.61 -4.69
CA GLN A 75 17.56 1.55 -3.92
C GLN A 75 19.02 1.35 -4.33
N ARG A 76 19.36 1.53 -5.62
CA ARG A 76 20.76 1.50 -6.08
C ARG A 76 21.63 2.54 -5.40
N HIS A 77 21.09 3.71 -5.03
CA HIS A 77 21.85 4.73 -4.33
C HIS A 77 22.04 4.42 -2.84
N LEU A 78 21.16 3.61 -2.25
CA LEU A 78 21.12 3.25 -0.82
C LEU A 78 21.73 1.88 -0.50
N HIS A 79 22.25 1.17 -1.51
CA HIS A 79 22.77 -0.19 -1.35
C HIS A 79 23.91 -0.26 -0.32
N PRO A 80 23.92 -1.24 0.61
CA PRO A 80 24.93 -1.36 1.66
C PRO A 80 26.38 -1.29 1.16
N ASP A 81 26.68 -1.89 0.01
CA ASP A 81 28.02 -1.88 -0.59
C ASP A 81 28.56 -0.47 -0.84
N ARG A 82 27.69 0.49 -1.18
CA ARG A 82 28.09 1.90 -1.38
C ARG A 82 28.49 2.59 -0.08
N PHE A 83 28.05 2.05 1.06
CA PHE A 83 28.29 2.59 2.40
C PHE A 83 29.28 1.74 3.21
N ALA A 84 29.80 0.64 2.66
CA ALA A 84 30.70 -0.28 3.35
C ALA A 84 31.98 0.40 3.89
N THR A 85 32.43 1.49 3.25
CA THR A 85 33.59 2.30 3.68
C THR A 85 33.20 3.63 4.34
N LYS A 86 31.91 3.96 4.41
CA LYS A 86 31.38 5.20 4.99
C LYS A 86 31.33 5.14 6.51
N THR A 87 31.05 6.29 7.14
CA THR A 87 30.96 6.38 8.61
C THR A 87 29.81 5.51 9.16
N PRO A 88 29.87 5.08 10.44
CA PRO A 88 28.78 4.31 11.06
C PRO A 88 27.41 5.02 10.97
N ARG A 89 27.40 6.35 11.08
CA ARG A 89 26.19 7.17 10.95
C ARG A 89 25.62 7.11 9.55
N GLU A 90 26.45 7.24 8.51
CA GLU A 90 25.99 7.14 7.12
C GLU A 90 25.46 5.73 6.80
N ARG A 91 26.12 4.66 7.29
CA ARG A 91 25.62 3.29 7.13
C ARG A 91 24.23 3.11 7.75
N ALA A 92 24.05 3.59 8.98
CA ALA A 92 22.77 3.53 9.68
C ALA A 92 21.68 4.33 8.96
N LEU A 93 22.00 5.53 8.46
CA LEU A 93 21.06 6.36 7.72
C LEU A 93 20.69 5.74 6.36
N SER A 94 21.65 5.16 5.64
CA SER A 94 21.37 4.43 4.40
C SER A 94 20.44 3.24 4.64
N GLN A 95 20.70 2.47 5.69
CA GLN A 95 19.83 1.34 6.06
C GLN A 95 18.42 1.82 6.42
N SER A 96 18.30 2.90 7.19
CA SER A 96 17.00 3.48 7.55
C SER A 96 16.23 3.97 6.32
N GLN A 97 16.91 4.61 5.37
CA GLN A 97 16.31 5.05 4.11
C GLN A 97 15.84 3.85 3.27
N ALA A 98 16.67 2.82 3.12
CA ALA A 98 16.32 1.61 2.39
C ALA A 98 15.09 0.91 3.01
N THR A 99 15.02 0.84 4.34
CA THR A 99 13.85 0.29 5.04
C THR A 99 12.58 1.11 4.76
N SER A 100 12.64 2.44 4.87
CA SER A 100 11.49 3.31 4.57
C SER A 100 11.06 3.23 3.11
N LEU A 101 12.01 3.08 2.19
CA LEU A 101 11.76 2.92 0.76
C LEU A 101 11.09 1.57 0.45
N ASN A 102 11.59 0.48 1.04
CA ASN A 102 11.00 -0.85 0.90
C ASN A 102 9.55 -0.86 1.39
N GLN A 103 9.29 -0.27 2.56
CA GLN A 103 7.94 -0.17 3.10
C GLN A 103 7.00 0.59 2.14
N ALA A 104 7.44 1.73 1.61
CA ALA A 104 6.66 2.49 0.64
C ALA A 104 6.38 1.68 -0.63
N TYR A 105 7.38 0.97 -1.14
CA TYR A 105 7.25 0.13 -2.33
C TYR A 105 6.29 -1.04 -2.10
N GLU A 106 6.42 -1.77 -0.99
CA GLU A 106 5.54 -2.89 -0.65
C GLU A 106 4.09 -2.45 -0.51
N VAL A 107 3.85 -1.33 0.19
CA VAL A 107 2.52 -0.77 0.37
C VAL A 107 1.91 -0.32 -0.96
N LEU A 108 2.66 0.41 -1.79
CA LEU A 108 2.13 0.93 -3.05
C LEU A 108 2.04 -0.13 -4.15
N LYS A 109 2.78 -1.23 -4.06
CA LYS A 109 2.72 -2.32 -5.04
C LYS A 109 1.47 -3.16 -4.87
N ASP A 110 1.06 -3.39 -3.62
CA ASP A 110 -0.10 -4.20 -3.28
C ASP A 110 -1.41 -3.39 -3.36
N ASP A 111 -2.39 -3.83 -4.15
CA ASP A 111 -3.65 -3.08 -4.31
C ASP A 111 -4.42 -2.89 -3.00
N LEU A 112 -4.46 -3.91 -2.13
CA LEU A 112 -5.12 -3.79 -0.82
C LEU A 112 -4.33 -2.85 0.10
N GLY A 113 -3.01 -3.04 0.21
CA GLY A 113 -2.14 -2.17 0.98
C GLY A 113 -2.23 -0.70 0.52
N ARG A 114 -2.31 -0.47 -0.78
CA ARG A 114 -2.48 0.85 -1.38
C ARG A 114 -3.86 1.45 -1.10
N ALA A 115 -4.92 0.65 -1.19
CA ALA A 115 -6.27 1.09 -0.83
C ALA A 115 -6.34 1.52 0.66
N ASP A 116 -5.88 0.66 1.56
CA ASP A 116 -5.85 0.93 3.01
C ASP A 116 -5.02 2.19 3.30
N TYR A 117 -3.87 2.33 2.63
CA TYR A 117 -3.01 3.49 2.77
C TYR A 117 -3.68 4.78 2.31
N LEU A 118 -4.34 4.78 1.14
CA LEU A 118 -5.06 5.94 0.62
C LEU A 118 -6.24 6.34 1.50
N ILE A 119 -7.01 5.37 2.00
CA ILE A 119 -8.09 5.62 2.96
C ILE A 119 -7.54 6.30 4.21
N HIS A 120 -6.42 5.82 4.76
CA HIS A 120 -5.78 6.44 5.91
C HIS A 120 -5.24 7.85 5.59
N LEU A 121 -4.61 8.02 4.42
CA LEU A 121 -4.04 9.28 3.97
C LEU A 121 -5.09 10.38 3.80
N GLN A 122 -6.29 10.02 3.33
CA GLN A 122 -7.39 10.95 3.03
C GLN A 122 -8.42 11.05 4.16
N GLY A 123 -8.44 10.07 5.07
CA GLY A 123 -9.54 9.81 6.00
C GLY A 123 -9.13 9.85 7.48
N ALA A 124 -8.41 10.89 7.92
CA ALA A 124 -8.11 11.12 9.34
C ALA A 124 -9.36 11.16 10.26
N GLU A 125 -10.57 11.16 9.68
CA GLU A 125 -11.87 11.13 10.36
C GLU A 125 -12.71 9.87 10.07
N VAL A 126 -12.16 8.78 9.49
CA VAL A 126 -12.87 7.49 9.47
C VAL A 126 -12.69 6.86 10.86
N PRO A 127 -13.69 6.87 11.74
CA PRO A 127 -13.52 6.50 13.13
C PRO A 127 -13.18 5.01 13.20
N GLU A 128 -12.01 4.69 13.74
CA GLU A 128 -11.59 3.33 14.10
C GLU A 128 -11.62 2.31 12.94
N GLY A 129 -10.84 2.58 11.90
CA GLY A 129 -10.54 1.61 10.85
C GLY A 129 -11.75 1.22 10.01
N CYS A 130 -11.54 0.45 8.96
CA CYS A 130 -12.63 -0.19 8.21
C CYS A 130 -13.27 -1.31 9.02
N ASN A 131 -13.75 -1.02 10.23
CA ASN A 131 -14.50 -1.92 11.10
C ASN A 131 -15.95 -2.02 10.63
N LEU A 132 -16.14 -2.38 9.37
CA LEU A 132 -17.42 -2.81 8.80
C LEU A 132 -17.66 -4.29 9.13
N ILE A 133 -17.42 -4.67 10.38
CA ILE A 133 -17.75 -5.98 10.96
C ILE A 133 -19.26 -6.27 10.84
N ASN A 134 -20.07 -5.27 10.46
CA ASN A 134 -21.51 -5.37 10.31
C ASN A 134 -22.02 -5.55 8.87
N ASP A 135 -21.17 -5.80 7.87
CA ASP A 135 -21.67 -6.23 6.55
C ASP A 135 -22.13 -7.70 6.62
N GLN A 136 -23.38 -7.89 7.07
CA GLN A 136 -24.01 -9.20 7.20
C GLN A 136 -23.99 -9.98 5.87
N LYS A 137 -24.12 -9.28 4.74
CA LYS A 137 -24.10 -9.92 3.41
C LYS A 137 -22.72 -10.51 3.12
N LEU A 138 -21.65 -9.76 3.39
CA LEU A 138 -20.28 -10.24 3.27
C LEU A 138 -20.00 -11.42 4.21
N LEU A 139 -20.46 -11.36 5.46
CA LEU A 139 -20.24 -12.45 6.42
C LEU A 139 -20.91 -13.75 5.97
N MET A 140 -22.17 -13.67 5.50
CA MET A 140 -22.88 -14.84 4.96
C MET A 140 -22.19 -15.41 3.72
N GLU A 141 -21.84 -14.56 2.76
CA GLU A 141 -21.10 -14.96 1.56
C GLU A 141 -19.76 -15.64 1.91
N SER A 142 -19.04 -15.09 2.89
CA SER A 142 -17.77 -15.62 3.35
C SER A 142 -17.92 -16.97 4.06
N LEU A 143 -19.00 -17.17 4.82
CA LEU A 143 -19.32 -18.45 5.45
C LEU A 143 -19.66 -19.51 4.40
N GLU A 144 -20.53 -19.20 3.46
CA GLU A 144 -20.93 -20.10 2.37
C GLU A 144 -19.72 -20.58 1.55
N LEU A 145 -18.83 -19.65 1.21
CA LEU A 145 -17.59 -19.97 0.48
C LEU A 145 -16.66 -20.90 1.26
N ARG A 146 -16.50 -20.68 2.57
CA ARG A 146 -15.69 -21.56 3.41
C ARG A 146 -16.32 -22.93 3.63
N GLU A 147 -17.65 -23.00 3.74
CA GLU A 147 -18.34 -24.28 3.78
C GLU A 147 -18.17 -25.05 2.47
N ALA A 148 -18.26 -24.38 1.33
CA ALA A 148 -18.01 -25.00 0.03
C ALA A 148 -16.57 -25.52 -0.05
N LEU A 149 -15.59 -24.76 0.44
CA LEU A 149 -14.20 -25.20 0.50
C LEU A 149 -14.00 -26.41 1.42
N ALA A 150 -14.65 -26.42 2.59
CA ALA A 150 -14.57 -27.55 3.53
C ALA A 150 -15.21 -28.84 2.98
N LYS A 151 -16.22 -28.70 2.11
CA LYS A 151 -16.92 -29.83 1.46
C LYS A 151 -16.20 -30.30 0.19
N ALA A 152 -15.31 -29.50 -0.40
CA ALA A 152 -14.54 -29.86 -1.57
C ALA A 152 -13.61 -31.05 -1.28
N LYS A 153 -13.71 -32.10 -2.10
CA LYS A 153 -12.93 -33.34 -1.97
C LYS A 153 -11.95 -33.54 -3.11
N THR A 154 -12.10 -32.77 -4.18
CA THR A 154 -11.32 -32.92 -5.40
C THR A 154 -10.56 -31.64 -5.72
N ALA A 155 -9.43 -31.81 -6.41
CA ALA A 155 -8.66 -30.72 -6.99
C ALA A 155 -9.55 -29.77 -7.82
N VAL A 156 -10.45 -30.32 -8.64
CA VAL A 156 -11.34 -29.56 -9.54
C VAL A 156 -12.28 -28.63 -8.75
N GLU A 157 -12.87 -29.11 -7.65
CA GLU A 157 -13.76 -28.29 -6.82
C GLU A 157 -13.00 -27.15 -6.13
N VAL A 158 -11.78 -27.41 -5.66
CA VAL A 158 -10.92 -26.38 -5.06
C VAL A 158 -10.48 -25.35 -6.10
N ASP A 159 -10.15 -25.78 -7.33
CA ASP A 159 -9.81 -24.86 -8.43
C ASP A 159 -10.99 -23.97 -8.81
N ALA A 160 -12.21 -24.51 -8.83
CA ALA A 160 -13.40 -23.71 -9.10
C ALA A 160 -13.59 -22.59 -8.06
N LEU A 161 -13.37 -22.89 -6.77
CA LEU A 161 -13.41 -21.88 -5.71
C LEU A 161 -12.25 -20.88 -5.80
N ALA A 162 -11.05 -21.34 -6.17
CA ALA A 162 -9.90 -20.46 -6.39
C ALA A 162 -10.16 -19.50 -7.56
N GLY A 163 -10.73 -19.98 -8.67
CA GLY A 163 -11.11 -19.16 -9.81
C GLY A 163 -12.19 -18.13 -9.47
N ARG A 164 -13.20 -18.52 -8.70
CA ARG A 164 -14.21 -17.56 -8.20
C ARG A 164 -13.56 -16.48 -7.33
N ALA A 165 -12.73 -16.86 -6.35
CA ALA A 165 -12.05 -15.90 -5.49
C ALA A 165 -11.16 -14.94 -6.28
N ALA A 166 -10.47 -15.42 -7.32
CA ALA A 166 -9.67 -14.58 -8.21
C ALA A 166 -10.51 -13.55 -8.98
N GLY A 167 -11.64 -13.98 -9.56
CA GLY A 167 -12.56 -13.06 -10.25
C GLY A 167 -13.20 -12.02 -9.32
N ASP A 168 -13.55 -12.42 -8.10
CA ASP A 168 -14.06 -11.51 -7.07
C ASP A 168 -13.00 -10.48 -6.64
N ILE A 169 -11.72 -10.89 -6.55
CA ILE A 169 -10.58 -9.99 -6.30
C ILE A 169 -10.42 -8.97 -7.43
N GLU A 170 -10.38 -9.41 -8.68
CA GLU A 170 -10.25 -8.53 -9.86
C GLU A 170 -11.37 -7.50 -9.90
N THR A 171 -12.61 -7.95 -9.71
CA THR A 171 -13.79 -7.07 -9.66
C THR A 171 -13.68 -6.04 -8.54
N CYS A 172 -13.20 -6.43 -7.35
CA CYS A 172 -13.00 -5.48 -6.26
C CYS A 172 -11.92 -4.44 -6.59
N VAL A 173 -10.83 -4.82 -7.25
CA VAL A 173 -9.77 -3.88 -7.62
C VAL A 173 -10.26 -2.87 -8.65
N GLU A 174 -11.01 -3.31 -9.66
CA GLU A 174 -11.61 -2.42 -10.67
C GLU A 174 -12.59 -1.42 -10.06
N GLN A 175 -13.45 -1.90 -9.15
CA GLN A 175 -14.40 -1.04 -8.44
C GLN A 175 -13.70 -0.07 -7.47
N LEU A 176 -12.61 -0.47 -6.83
CA LEU A 176 -11.81 0.42 -5.97
C LEU A 176 -11.27 1.62 -6.77
N SER A 177 -10.75 1.41 -7.98
CA SER A 177 -10.32 2.49 -8.87
C SER A 177 -11.45 3.51 -9.10
N SER A 178 -12.65 3.02 -9.43
CA SER A 178 -13.83 3.86 -9.65
C SER A 178 -14.25 4.65 -8.40
N LEU A 179 -14.18 4.03 -7.22
CA LEU A 179 -14.55 4.65 -5.95
C LEU A 179 -13.56 5.74 -5.52
N PHE A 180 -12.25 5.49 -5.67
CA PHE A 180 -11.24 6.52 -5.42
C PHE A 180 -11.34 7.68 -6.43
N ALA A 181 -11.64 7.41 -7.69
CA ALA A 181 -11.88 8.46 -8.69
C ALA A 181 -13.12 9.32 -8.37
N ALA A 182 -14.09 8.77 -7.64
CA ALA A 182 -15.30 9.45 -7.18
C ALA A 182 -15.18 10.05 -5.76
N ASP A 183 -14.00 9.99 -5.12
CA ASP A 183 -13.77 10.37 -3.72
C ASP A 183 -14.71 9.68 -2.69
N ASP A 184 -15.28 8.51 -3.04
CA ASP A 184 -16.14 7.73 -2.15
C ASP A 184 -15.31 6.84 -1.22
N LEU A 185 -14.77 7.46 -0.18
CA LEU A 185 -13.96 6.78 0.85
C LEU A 185 -14.72 5.72 1.63
N GLU A 186 -16.02 5.92 1.85
CA GLU A 186 -16.85 4.97 2.60
C GLU A 186 -17.07 3.70 1.76
N GLY A 187 -17.36 3.88 0.47
CA GLY A 187 -17.41 2.81 -0.51
C GLY A 187 -16.07 2.08 -0.65
N ALA A 188 -14.97 2.82 -0.78
CA ALA A 188 -13.63 2.25 -0.88
C ALA A 188 -13.28 1.41 0.36
N CYS A 189 -13.64 1.88 1.56
CA CYS A 189 -13.43 1.18 2.82
C CYS A 189 -14.26 -0.12 2.94
N ARG A 190 -15.52 -0.11 2.47
CA ARG A 190 -16.32 -1.35 2.33
C ARG A 190 -15.66 -2.34 1.39
N LEU A 191 -15.21 -1.87 0.24
CA LEU A 191 -14.68 -2.74 -0.80
C LEU A 191 -13.28 -3.27 -0.46
N ALA A 192 -12.43 -2.49 0.20
CA ALA A 192 -11.16 -2.94 0.75
C ALA A 192 -11.34 -4.07 1.77
N THR A 193 -12.36 -3.95 2.64
CA THR A 193 -12.76 -5.03 3.54
C THR A 193 -13.13 -6.29 2.76
N ARG A 194 -14.00 -6.19 1.74
CA ARG A 194 -14.36 -7.34 0.88
C ARG A 194 -13.14 -7.97 0.20
N LEU A 195 -12.25 -7.15 -0.37
CA LEU A 195 -11.01 -7.59 -1.00
C LEU A 195 -10.13 -8.41 -0.04
N LYS A 196 -10.02 -7.97 1.23
CA LYS A 196 -9.30 -8.71 2.28
C LYS A 196 -9.89 -10.11 2.51
N TYR A 197 -11.21 -10.25 2.53
CA TYR A 197 -11.86 -11.56 2.68
C TYR A 197 -11.61 -12.47 1.47
N PHE A 198 -11.72 -11.96 0.25
CA PHE A 198 -11.48 -12.78 -0.94
C PHE A 198 -10.02 -13.20 -1.10
N ARG A 199 -9.07 -12.32 -0.77
CA ARG A 199 -7.64 -12.69 -0.70
C ARG A 199 -7.37 -13.77 0.34
N LYS A 200 -8.05 -13.70 1.49
CA LYS A 200 -7.94 -14.74 2.53
C LYS A 200 -8.50 -16.07 2.04
N LEU A 201 -9.64 -16.06 1.36
CA LEU A 201 -10.21 -17.27 0.74
C LEU A 201 -9.26 -17.85 -0.32
N ALA A 202 -8.67 -17.03 -1.19
CA ALA A 202 -7.73 -17.48 -2.22
C ALA A 202 -6.45 -18.13 -1.64
N GLU A 203 -6.01 -17.68 -0.46
CA GLU A 203 -4.93 -18.35 0.29
C GLU A 203 -5.42 -19.71 0.85
N GLU A 204 -6.61 -19.74 1.44
CA GLU A 204 -7.21 -20.98 1.97
C GLU A 204 -7.43 -22.04 0.88
N THR A 205 -7.86 -21.64 -0.33
CA THR A 205 -7.98 -22.57 -1.47
C THR A 205 -6.63 -23.10 -1.94
N ARG A 206 -5.58 -22.27 -2.00
CA ARG A 206 -4.22 -22.72 -2.32
C ARG A 206 -3.71 -23.75 -1.32
N GLN A 207 -3.95 -23.54 -0.02
CA GLN A 207 -3.56 -24.49 1.02
C GLN A 207 -4.36 -25.80 0.94
N ALA A 208 -5.67 -25.72 0.68
CA ALA A 208 -6.50 -26.91 0.49
C ALA A 208 -6.04 -27.72 -0.74
N ARG A 209 -5.69 -27.04 -1.83
CA ARG A 209 -5.16 -27.68 -3.04
C ARG A 209 -3.85 -28.41 -2.76
N ALA A 210 -2.89 -27.78 -2.07
CA ALA A 210 -1.62 -28.44 -1.73
C ALA A 210 -1.84 -29.76 -0.96
N ARG A 211 -2.74 -29.78 0.03
CA ARG A 211 -3.06 -30.99 0.81
C ARG A 211 -3.64 -32.14 -0.02
N LEU A 212 -4.35 -31.83 -1.10
CA LEU A 212 -4.91 -32.84 -2.01
C LEU A 212 -3.89 -33.38 -3.03
N VAL A 213 -2.76 -32.69 -3.22
CA VAL A 213 -1.67 -33.14 -4.09
C VAL A 213 -0.65 -33.95 -3.30
N ASP A 214 -0.42 -33.58 -2.04
CA ASP A 214 0.54 -34.24 -1.15
C ASP A 214 -0.02 -35.49 -0.42
N GLY A 215 -1.33 -35.73 -0.50
CA GLY A 215 -2.03 -36.86 0.12
C GLY A 215 -2.49 -37.91 -0.89
#